data_AF-A0A4Q7KR54-F1
#
_entry.id   AF-A0A4Q7KR54-F1
#
_cell.length_a   1.000
_cell.length_b   1.000
_cell.length_c   1.000
_cell.angle_alpha   90.00
_cell.angle_beta   90.00
_cell.angle_gamma   90.00
#
_symmetry.space_group_name_H-M   'P 1'
#
loop_
_entity.id
_entity.type
_entity.pdbx_description
1 polymer ?
#
loop_
_entity_poly.entity_id
_entity_poly.type
_entity_poly.pdbx_seq_one_letter_code
_entity_poly.pdbx_strand_id
1 'polypeptide(L)'
;MRPMFEVDGVVRAPLSEVTDLVLTVHAQAVQPDGYQVHVDVDRDRRTLGVQGNWWYRGEYRLEPDPAGTRIVYSVFNVAKRGRALVPLANKLFIGYRESMRRALAEMIRDLERKLA
;
A
#
# COMPACT_ATOMS: atom_id res chain seq x y z
N MET A 1 0.98 14.91 5.09
CA MET A 1 -0.50 14.79 5.09
C MET A 1 -0.88 13.77 6.15
N ARG A 2 -2.06 13.89 6.79
CA ARG A 2 -2.51 12.87 7.75
C ARG A 2 -3.18 11.72 7.01
N PRO A 3 -2.85 10.46 7.29
CA PRO A 3 -3.53 9.31 6.68
C PRO A 3 -4.98 9.26 7.18
N MET A 4 -5.89 8.83 6.30
CA MET A 4 -7.27 8.50 6.66
C MET A 4 -7.30 7.25 7.54
N PHE A 5 -6.49 6.26 7.17
CA PHE A 5 -6.22 5.09 7.98
C PHE A 5 -4.90 4.44 7.60
N GLU A 6 -4.42 3.60 8.49
CA GLU A 6 -3.22 2.78 8.30
C GLU A 6 -3.54 1.33 8.71
N VAL A 7 -2.87 0.41 8.03
CA VAL A 7 -2.80 -1.01 8.40
C VAL A 7 -1.36 -1.47 8.23
N ASP A 8 -0.90 -2.37 9.08
CA ASP A 8 0.47 -2.85 9.06
C ASP A 8 0.57 -4.35 9.30
N GLY A 9 1.71 -4.91 8.94
CA GLY A 9 2.09 -6.29 9.21
C GLY A 9 3.58 -6.52 9.01
N VAL A 10 4.06 -7.67 9.47
CA VAL A 10 5.48 -8.03 9.44
C VAL A 10 5.70 -9.21 8.51
N VAL A 11 6.68 -9.08 7.62
CA VAL A 11 7.22 -10.17 6.78
C VAL A 11 8.48 -10.67 7.45
N ARG A 12 8.60 -11.99 7.65
CA ARG A 12 9.78 -12.63 8.26
C ARG A 12 10.94 -12.77 7.26
N ALA A 13 11.40 -11.65 6.71
CA ALA A 13 12.51 -11.61 5.78
C ALA A 13 13.29 -10.29 5.88
N PRO A 14 14.57 -10.26 5.44
CA PRO A 14 15.40 -9.06 5.46
C PRO A 14 14.83 -7.91 4.63
N LEU A 15 15.03 -6.68 5.11
CA LEU A 15 14.50 -5.47 4.48
C LEU A 15 14.95 -5.27 3.04
N SER A 16 16.18 -5.64 2.70
CA SER A 16 16.70 -5.57 1.32
C SER A 16 15.90 -6.47 0.37
N GLU A 17 15.65 -7.71 0.77
CA GLU A 17 14.93 -8.70 -0.05
C GLU A 17 13.45 -8.32 -0.22
N VAL A 18 12.82 -7.87 0.85
CA VAL A 18 11.43 -7.38 0.80
C VAL A 18 11.31 -6.14 -0.07
N THR A 19 12.27 -5.21 0.03
CA THR A 19 12.30 -4.00 -0.81
C THR A 19 12.42 -4.36 -2.28
N ASP A 20 13.40 -5.18 -2.66
CA ASP A 20 13.59 -5.58 -4.06
C ASP A 20 12.36 -6.30 -4.64
N LEU A 21 11.76 -7.19 -3.85
CA LEU A 21 10.57 -7.94 -4.28
C LEU A 21 9.34 -7.05 -4.44
N VAL A 22 9.04 -6.18 -3.46
CA VAL A 22 7.91 -5.24 -3.52
C VAL A 22 8.07 -4.27 -4.69
N LEU A 23 9.28 -3.74 -4.89
CA LEU A 23 9.56 -2.84 -6.01
C LEU A 23 9.40 -3.55 -7.37
N THR A 24 9.84 -4.79 -7.49
CA THR A 24 9.70 -5.58 -8.72
C THR A 24 8.24 -5.90 -9.03
N VAL A 25 7.45 -6.29 -8.03
CA VAL A 25 6.04 -6.64 -8.20
C VAL A 25 5.18 -5.43 -8.54
N HIS A 26 5.46 -4.27 -7.96
CA HIS A 26 4.61 -3.08 -8.13
C HIS A 26 5.05 -2.12 -9.22
N ALA A 27 6.28 -2.20 -9.72
CA ALA A 27 6.71 -1.46 -10.91
C ALA A 27 5.90 -1.81 -12.17
N GLN A 28 5.19 -2.94 -12.17
CA GLN A 28 4.38 -3.41 -13.30
C GLN A 28 2.88 -3.47 -13.02
N ALA A 29 2.41 -2.96 -11.88
CA ALA A 29 1.01 -3.09 -11.49
C ALA A 29 0.10 -2.22 -12.38
N VAL A 30 -0.48 -2.82 -13.42
CA VAL A 30 -1.69 -2.34 -14.10
C VAL A 30 -2.87 -3.04 -13.41
N GLN A 31 -3.84 -2.30 -12.91
CA GLN A 31 -5.05 -2.93 -12.37
C GLN A 31 -5.81 -3.64 -13.51
N PRO A 32 -6.40 -4.84 -13.26
CA PRO A 32 -7.02 -5.69 -14.29
C PRO A 32 -8.16 -5.02 -15.08
N ASP A 33 -8.69 -3.92 -14.54
CA ASP A 33 -9.80 -3.10 -15.03
C ASP A 33 -9.34 -1.92 -15.91
N GLY A 34 -8.07 -1.86 -16.31
CA GLY A 34 -7.54 -0.89 -17.30
C GLY A 34 -7.33 0.52 -16.76
N TYR A 35 -7.56 0.75 -15.46
CA TYR A 35 -7.23 2.01 -14.81
C TYR A 35 -5.71 2.13 -14.63
N GLN A 36 -5.14 3.18 -15.22
CA GLN A 36 -3.75 3.55 -14.97
C GLN A 36 -3.59 4.00 -13.53
N VAL A 37 -2.88 3.20 -12.74
CA VAL A 37 -2.39 3.57 -11.42
C VAL A 37 -1.04 4.24 -11.58
N HIS A 38 -0.87 5.39 -10.94
CA HIS A 38 0.43 6.04 -10.88
C HIS A 38 1.21 5.44 -9.72
N VAL A 39 2.32 4.77 -10.04
CA VAL A 39 3.22 4.18 -9.06
C VAL A 39 4.44 5.08 -8.92
N ASP A 40 4.70 5.49 -7.68
CA ASP A 40 5.81 6.36 -7.29
C ASP A 40 6.71 5.56 -6.36
N VAL A 41 7.98 5.41 -6.73
CA VAL A 41 8.95 4.59 -6.00
C VAL A 41 10.07 5.49 -5.51
N ASP A 42 10.19 5.60 -4.19
CA ASP A 42 11.30 6.27 -3.54
C ASP A 42 12.12 5.22 -2.78
N ARG A 43 13.27 4.84 -3.37
CA ARG A 43 14.17 3.83 -2.81
C ARG A 43 14.92 4.33 -1.59
N ASP A 44 15.22 5.62 -1.53
CA ASP A 44 15.95 6.23 -0.41
C ASP A 44 15.08 6.21 0.85
N ARG A 45 13.78 6.49 0.69
CA ARG A 45 12.79 6.46 1.77
C ARG A 45 12.14 5.10 1.98
N ARG A 46 12.41 4.14 1.09
CA ARG A 46 11.79 2.79 1.08
C ARG A 46 10.26 2.88 1.10
N THR A 47 9.76 3.81 0.28
CA THR A 47 8.33 4.07 0.13
C THR A 47 7.88 3.82 -1.28
N LEU A 48 6.69 3.23 -1.41
CA LEU A 48 6.01 3.02 -2.67
C LEU A 48 4.62 3.63 -2.58
N GLY A 49 4.38 4.69 -3.34
CA GLY A 49 3.07 5.30 -3.52
C GLY A 49 2.32 4.64 -4.66
N VAL A 50 1.07 4.25 -4.44
CA VAL A 50 0.14 3.85 -5.49
C VAL A 50 -1.03 4.83 -5.46
N GLN A 51 -1.11 5.68 -6.49
CA GLN A 51 -2.23 6.60 -6.66
C GLN A 51 -3.20 6.07 -7.70
N GLY A 52 -4.43 5.84 -7.28
CA GLY A 52 -5.54 5.48 -8.15
C GLY A 52 -6.59 6.59 -8.14
N ASN A 53 -7.15 6.89 -9.32
CA ASN A 53 -8.19 7.91 -9.47
C ASN A 53 -7.78 9.31 -8.96
N TRP A 54 -8.76 10.20 -8.77
CA TRP A 54 -8.55 11.62 -8.51
C TRP A 54 -8.45 11.99 -7.01
N TRP A 55 -8.72 11.04 -6.10
CA TRP A 55 -8.86 11.34 -4.66
C TRP A 55 -8.07 10.42 -3.74
N TYR A 56 -7.54 9.28 -4.21
CA TYR A 56 -6.94 8.23 -3.39
C TYR A 56 -5.45 7.99 -3.70
N ARG A 57 -4.62 7.96 -2.65
CA ARG A 57 -3.24 7.47 -2.72
C ARG A 57 -2.98 6.51 -1.57
N GLY A 58 -2.64 5.28 -1.89
CA GLY A 58 -2.03 4.33 -0.96
C GLY A 58 -0.51 4.55 -0.92
N GLU A 59 0.10 4.37 0.23
CA GLU A 59 1.55 4.40 0.39
C GLU A 59 1.97 3.20 1.22
N TYR A 60 2.87 2.39 0.66
CA TYR A 60 3.60 1.36 1.39
C TYR A 60 4.89 1.97 1.90
N ARG A 61 5.18 1.76 3.17
CA ARG A 61 6.48 2.08 3.79
C ARG A 61 7.07 0.81 4.36
N LEU A 62 8.33 0.56 4.03
CA LEU A 62 9.08 -0.59 4.51
C LEU A 62 10.03 -0.15 5.61
N GLU A 63 9.82 -0.66 6.81
CA GLU A 63 10.57 -0.31 8.01
C GLU A 63 11.28 -1.55 8.57
N PRO A 64 12.51 -1.40 9.11
CA PRO A 64 13.18 -2.49 9.79
C PRO A 64 12.40 -2.90 11.04
N ASP A 65 12.25 -4.20 11.27
CA ASP A 65 11.59 -4.78 12.45
C ASP A 65 12.45 -5.92 13.04
N PRO A 66 12.51 -6.10 14.37
CA PRO A 66 13.28 -7.20 14.96
C PRO A 66 12.91 -8.60 14.45
N ALA A 67 11.66 -8.79 13.97
CA ALA A 67 11.19 -10.04 13.38
C ALA A 67 11.35 -10.12 11.85
N GLY A 68 11.91 -9.09 11.21
CA GLY A 68 12.15 -9.02 9.77
C GLY A 68 11.90 -7.62 9.21
N THR A 69 10.81 -7.46 8.45
CA THR A 69 10.44 -6.20 7.81
C THR A 69 9.00 -5.86 8.10
N ARG A 70 8.75 -4.68 8.66
CA ARG A 70 7.40 -4.14 8.82
C ARG A 70 6.97 -3.41 7.57
N ILE A 71 5.81 -3.80 7.05
CA ILE A 71 5.14 -3.12 5.95
C ILE A 71 3.99 -2.31 6.55
N VAL A 72 4.05 -1.00 6.38
CA VAL A 72 2.98 -0.08 6.77
C VAL A 72 2.29 0.39 5.51
N TYR A 73 0.98 0.20 5.42
CA TYR A 73 0.15 0.71 4.35
C TYR A 73 -0.74 1.85 4.84
N SER A 74 -0.48 3.05 4.34
CA SER A 74 -1.20 4.28 4.70
C SER A 74 -2.06 4.77 3.53
N VAL A 75 -3.31 5.13 3.81
CA VAL A 75 -4.22 5.69 2.79
C VAL A 75 -4.40 7.18 2.99
N PHE A 76 -4.17 7.96 1.93
CA PHE A 76 -4.29 9.41 1.91
C PHE A 76 -5.38 9.88 0.96
N ASN A 77 -6.06 10.96 1.37
CA ASN A 77 -6.95 11.72 0.50
C ASN A 77 -6.17 12.82 -0.23
N VAL A 78 -5.95 12.65 -1.53
CA VAL A 78 -5.22 13.56 -2.42
C VAL A 78 -6.12 14.41 -3.33
N ALA A 79 -7.43 14.42 -3.07
CA ALA A 79 -8.39 15.19 -3.87
C ALA A 79 -8.08 16.71 -3.86
N LYS A 80 -7.85 17.29 -5.03
CA LYS A 80 -7.63 18.75 -5.20
C LYS A 80 -8.94 19.57 -5.17
N ARG A 81 -10.06 18.98 -5.61
CA ARG A 81 -11.42 19.59 -5.63
C ARG A 81 -12.41 18.54 -5.14
N GLY A 82 -13.55 18.91 -4.55
CA GLY A 82 -14.56 17.91 -4.13
C GLY A 82 -14.16 17.04 -2.93
N ARG A 83 -13.19 17.48 -2.11
CA ARG A 83 -12.71 16.74 -0.93
C ARG A 83 -13.84 16.38 0.05
N ALA A 84 -14.88 17.22 0.13
CA ALA A 84 -16.07 17.02 0.95
C ALA A 84 -17.05 15.95 0.40
N LEU A 85 -16.89 15.48 -0.84
CA LEU A 85 -17.64 14.34 -1.40
C LEU A 85 -16.99 12.98 -1.07
N VAL A 86 -15.71 12.97 -0.66
CA VAL A 86 -15.01 11.73 -0.24
C VAL A 86 -15.68 11.05 0.97
N PRO A 87 -16.16 11.78 2.00
CA PRO A 87 -16.97 11.20 3.07
C PRO A 87 -18.30 10.60 2.61
N LEU A 88 -18.87 11.03 1.48
CA LEU A 88 -20.06 10.39 0.89
C LEU A 88 -19.71 9.03 0.30
N ALA A 89 -18.53 8.92 -0.31
CA ALA A 89 -17.95 7.64 -0.69
C ALA A 89 -17.57 6.78 0.53
N ASN A 90 -17.52 7.30 1.76
CA ASN A 90 -17.26 6.53 2.99
C ASN A 90 -18.27 5.40 3.26
N LYS A 91 -19.48 5.47 2.69
CA LYS A 91 -20.41 4.33 2.67
C LYS A 91 -19.92 3.17 1.77
N LEU A 92 -19.11 3.44 0.74
CA LEU A 92 -18.37 2.41 -0.01
C LEU A 92 -17.18 1.86 0.79
N PHE A 93 -16.70 2.59 1.81
CA PHE A 93 -15.52 2.25 2.62
C PHE A 93 -15.84 1.50 3.93
N ILE A 94 -17.12 1.23 4.23
CA ILE A 94 -17.48 0.37 5.37
C ILE A 94 -16.90 -1.03 5.12
N GLY A 95 -15.96 -1.45 5.96
CA GLY A 95 -15.22 -2.70 5.78
C GLY A 95 -13.97 -2.60 4.89
N TYR A 96 -13.67 -1.44 4.29
CA TYR A 96 -12.48 -1.29 3.45
C TYR A 96 -11.18 -1.39 4.25
N ARG A 97 -11.12 -0.84 5.47
CA ARG A 97 -9.97 -1.06 6.36
C ARG A 97 -9.71 -2.55 6.59
N GLU A 98 -10.77 -3.30 6.84
CA GLU A 98 -10.69 -4.75 7.09
C GLU A 98 -10.32 -5.51 5.81
N SER A 99 -10.88 -5.14 4.66
CA SER A 99 -10.48 -5.66 3.35
C SER A 99 -9.00 -5.39 3.06
N MET A 100 -8.50 -4.17 3.33
CA MET A 100 -7.09 -3.82 3.16
C MET A 100 -6.19 -4.55 4.16
N ARG A 101 -6.63 -4.75 5.40
CA ARG A 101 -5.91 -5.58 6.37
C ARG A 101 -5.77 -7.02 5.88
N ARG A 102 -6.84 -7.59 5.31
CA ARG A 102 -6.83 -8.94 4.72
C ARG A 102 -5.94 -9.00 3.48
N ALA A 103 -6.05 -8.04 2.58
CA ALA A 103 -5.21 -7.95 1.39
C ALA A 103 -3.72 -7.82 1.77
N LEU A 104 -3.39 -7.02 2.78
CA LEU A 104 -2.03 -6.91 3.31
C LEU A 104 -1.54 -8.24 3.90
N ALA A 105 -2.39 -8.94 4.66
CA ALA A 105 -2.03 -10.24 5.21
C ALA A 105 -1.79 -11.31 4.11
N GLU A 106 -2.61 -11.33 3.06
CA GLU A 106 -2.40 -12.19 1.88
C GLU A 106 -1.10 -11.83 1.17
N MET A 107 -0.84 -10.54 0.94
CA MET A 107 0.42 -10.07 0.34
C MET A 107 1.63 -10.50 1.18
N ILE A 108 1.58 -10.38 2.50
CA ILE A 108 2.64 -10.84 3.41
C ILE A 108 2.90 -12.32 3.22
N ARG A 109 1.83 -13.15 3.24
CA ARG A 109 1.95 -14.60 3.01
C ARG A 109 2.56 -14.91 1.65
N ASP A 110 2.20 -14.15 0.61
CA ASP A 110 2.74 -14.33 -0.74
C ASP A 110 4.22 -13.96 -0.82
N LEU A 111 4.63 -12.89 -0.14
CA LEU A 111 6.03 -12.50 -0.03
C LEU A 111 6.83 -13.56 0.72
N GLU A 112 6.33 -14.04 1.86
CA GLU A 112 6.98 -15.12 2.63
C GLU A 112 7.14 -16.40 1.81
N ARG A 113 6.14 -16.78 0.99
CA ARG A 113 6.27 -17.94 0.10
C ARG A 113 7.27 -17.76 -1.04
N LYS A 114 7.50 -16.52 -1.49
CA LYS A 114 8.47 -16.21 -2.55
C LYS A 114 9.90 -16.06 -2.05
N LEU A 115 10.06 -15.80 -0.76
CA LEU A 115 11.35 -15.61 -0.08
C LEU A 115 11.83 -16.85 0.69
N ALA A 116 10.98 -17.89 0.79
CA ALA A 116 11.34 -19.21 1.31
C ALA A 116 12.01 -20.07 0.24
#